data_AF-A0A7J2UXW3-F1
#
_entry.id   AF-A0A7J2UXW3-F1
#
_cell.length_a   1.000
_cell.length_b   1.000
_cell.length_c   1.000
_cell.angle_alpha   90.00
_cell.angle_beta   90.00
_cell.angle_gamma   90.00
#
_symmetry.space_group_name_H-M   'P 1'
#
loop_
_entity.id
_entity.type
_entity.pdbx_description
1 polymer ?
#
loop_
_entity_poly.entity_id
_entity_poly.type
_entity_poly.pdbx_seq_one_letter_code
_entity_poly.pdbx_strand_id
1 'polypeptide(L)' 'MKLRVGTRGSLLAVKQTLEVIEEIKKIFPEIEFEIVRIKTKGDVMRSSIRDIGSPGIFTKEIDLELMKGSI' A
#
# COMPACT_ATOMS: atom_id res chain seq x y z
N MET A 1 0.18 10.61 -17.68
CA MET A 1 1.08 10.43 -16.52
C MET A 1 0.49 9.34 -15.65
N LYS A 2 1.28 8.33 -15.26
CA LYS A 2 0.77 7.16 -14.52
C LYS A 2 1.22 7.25 -13.06
N LEU A 3 0.29 7.29 -12.12
CA LEU A 3 0.59 7.27 -10.69
C LEU A 3 0.67 5.81 -10.21
N ARG A 4 1.79 5.47 -9.57
CA ARG A 4 1.96 4.16 -8.93
C ARG A 4 1.44 4.28 -7.50
N VAL A 5 0.66 3.31 -7.05
CA VAL A 5 0.01 3.33 -5.74
C VAL A 5 0.40 2.07 -5.00
N GLY A 6 1.29 2.22 -4.02
CA GLY A 6 1.71 1.13 -3.14
C GLY A 6 0.60 0.72 -2.18
N THR A 7 0.36 -0.59 -2.06
CA THR A 7 -0.60 -1.13 -1.09
C THR A 7 -0.21 -2.52 -0.62
N ARG A 8 -0.73 -2.95 0.53
CA ARG A 8 -0.59 -4.34 0.97
C ARG A 8 -1.43 -5.27 0.08
N GLY A 9 -1.05 -6.55 0.07
CA GLY A 9 -1.75 -7.57 -0.72
C GLY A 9 -3.09 -8.04 -0.16
N SER A 10 -3.47 -7.64 1.06
CA SER A 10 -4.72 -8.09 1.68
C SER A 10 -5.94 -7.52 0.96
N LEU A 11 -7.05 -8.27 0.93
CA LEU A 11 -8.28 -7.83 0.25
C LEU A 11 -8.78 -6.48 0.76
N LEU A 12 -8.68 -6.25 2.07
CA LEU A 12 -9.05 -4.97 2.68
C LEU A 12 -8.14 -3.82 2.21
N ALA A 13 -6.82 -4.02 2.19
CA ALA A 13 -5.90 -2.98 1.74
C ALA A 13 -6.11 -2.62 0.26
N VAL A 14 -6.34 -3.64 -0.58
CA VAL A 14 -6.69 -3.42 -2.00
C VAL A 14 -8.01 -2.67 -2.12
N LYS A 15 -9.04 -3.03 -1.35
CA LYS A 15 -10.33 -2.31 -1.36
C LYS A 15 -10.16 -0.84 -0.96
N GLN A 16 -9.44 -0.57 0.12
CA GLN A 16 -9.13 0.80 0.57
C GLN A 16 -8.39 1.59 -0.51
N THR A 17 -7.47 0.96 -1.22
CA THR A 17 -6.72 1.59 -2.32
C THR A 17 -7.63 1.96 -3.47
N LEU A 18 -8.56 1.07 -3.85
CA LEU A 18 -9.52 1.31 -4.91
C LEU A 18 -10.50 2.44 -4.54
N GLU A 19 -11.00 2.48 -3.31
CA GLU A 19 -11.88 3.55 -2.82
C GLU A 19 -11.20 4.93 -2.97
N VAL A 20 -9.93 5.05 -2.58
CA VAL A 20 -9.16 6.29 -2.75
C VAL A 20 -8.97 6.66 -4.24
N ILE A 21 -8.62 5.67 -5.08
CA ILE A 21 -8.46 5.91 -6.53
C ILE A 21 -9.78 6.38 -7.16
N GLU A 22 -10.92 5.79 -6.77
CA GLU A 22 -12.24 6.19 -7.27
C GLU A 22 -12.56 7.64 -6.92
N GLU A 23 -12.29 8.09 -5.69
CA GLU A 23 -12.50 9.49 -5.31
C GLU A 23 -11.58 10.45 -6.09
N ILE A 24 -10.32 10.08 -6.31
CA ILE A 24 -9.39 10.91 -7.10
C ILE A 24 -9.85 11.00 -8.55
N LYS A 25 -10.31 9.88 -9.14
CA LYS A 25 -10.80 9.83 -10.53
C LYS A 25 -12.04 10.67 -10.78
N LYS A 26 -12.87 10.91 -9.76
CA LYS A 26 -14.03 11.82 -9.89
C LYS A 26 -13.60 13.26 -10.19
N ILE A 27 -12.42 13.66 -9.72
CA ILE A 27 -11.87 15.01 -9.90
C ILE A 27 -10.89 15.04 -11.09
N PHE A 28 -10.09 13.99 -11.26
CA PHE A 28 -9.04 13.88 -12.28
C PHE A 28 -9.19 12.57 -13.09
N PRO A 29 -10.17 12.49 -14.00
CA PRO A 29 -10.47 11.28 -14.75
C PRO A 29 -9.35 10.84 -15.72
N GLU A 30 -8.47 11.77 -16.10
CA GLU A 30 -7.35 11.54 -17.02
C GLU A 30 -6.12 10.88 -16.37
N ILE A 31 -6.07 10.82 -15.03
CA ILE A 31 -4.95 10.19 -14.33
C ILE A 31 -5.08 8.67 -14.41
N GLU A 32 -4.03 8.02 -14.91
CA GLU A 32 -3.90 6.57 -14.89
C GLU A 32 -3.24 6.11 -13.58
N PHE A 33 -3.73 5.00 -13.03
CA PHE A 33 -3.23 4.43 -11.78
C PHE A 33 -2.69 3.02 -11.99
N GLU A 34 -1.55 2.72 -11.37
CA GLU A 34 -0.96 1.38 -11.27
C GLU A 34 -0.92 0.94 -9.81
N ILE A 35 -1.67 -0.09 -9.45
CA ILE A 35 -1.60 -0.64 -8.09
C ILE A 35 -0.38 -1.55 -7.98
N VAL A 36 0.53 -1.22 -7.08
CA VAL A 36 1.74 -2.00 -6.79
C VAL A 36 1.57 -2.67 -5.43
N ARG A 37 1.44 -4.00 -5.43
CA ARG A 37 1.29 -4.78 -4.19
C ARG A 37 2.64 -5.00 -3.53
N ILE A 38 2.74 -4.62 -2.26
CA ILE A 38 3.96 -4.70 -1.45
C ILE A 38 3.71 -5.67 -0.30
N LYS A 39 4.60 -6.64 -0.16
CA LYS A 39 4.57 -7.61 0.92
C LYS A 39 5.34 -7.05 2.11
N THR A 40 4.67 -6.91 3.25
CA THR A 40 5.28 -6.35 4.46
C THR A 40 5.68 -7.46 5.42
N LYS A 41 6.54 -7.15 6.40
CA LYS A 41 6.87 -8.12 7.46
C LYS A 41 5.63 -8.58 8.23
N GLY A 42 4.66 -7.69 8.43
CA GLY A 42 3.39 -8.00 9.08
C GLY A 42 2.52 -8.98 8.31
N ASP A 43 2.71 -9.13 6.99
CA ASP A 43 1.98 -10.13 6.19
C ASP A 43 2.57 -11.54 6.30
N VAL A 44 3.84 -11.66 6.72
CA VAL A 44 4.58 -12.93 6.74
C VAL A 44 4.63 -13.52 8.15
N MET A 45 4.74 -12.67 9.17
CA MET A 45 4.85 -13.11 10.55
C MET A 45 3.55 -13.73 11.07
N ARG A 46 3.68 -14.84 11.81
CA ARG A 46 2.57 -15.56 12.45
C ARG A 46 2.46 -15.32 13.96
N SER A 47 3.41 -14.57 14.53
CA SER A 47 3.44 -14.23 15.96
C SER A 47 2.44 -13.12 16.27
N SER A 48 2.04 -13.00 17.54
CA SER A 48 1.10 -11.94 17.93
C SER A 48 1.73 -10.56 17.74
N ILE A 49 0.91 -9.55 17.40
CA ILE A 49 1.36 -8.15 17.27
C ILE A 49 2.07 -7.67 18.54
N ARG A 50 1.62 -8.17 19.70
CA ARG A 50 2.17 -7.84 21.01
C ARG A 50 3.61 -8.31 21.17
N ASP A 51 3.95 -9.48 20.63
CA ASP A 51 5.29 -10.07 20.74
C ASP A 51 6.26 -9.45 19.74
N ILE A 52 5.74 -8.93 18.62
CA ILE A 52 6.59 -8.37 17.56
C ILE A 52 7.03 -6.94 17.91
N GLY A 53 6.17 -6.17 18.57
CA GLY A 53 6.54 -4.90 19.23
C GLY A 53 7.15 -3.81 18.34
N SER A 54 7.23 -3.98 17.03
CA SER A 54 7.95 -3.07 16.15
C SER A 54 6.98 -2.11 15.46
N PRO A 55 7.12 -0.78 15.67
CA PRO A 55 6.47 0.23 14.85
C PRO A 55 6.75 -0.01 13.36
N GLY A 56 5.73 0.25 12.52
CA GLY A 56 5.87 0.17 11.06
C GLY A 56 5.88 -1.24 10.47
N ILE A 57 5.51 -2.29 11.21
CA ILE A 57 5.51 -3.67 10.69
C ILE A 57 4.66 -3.88 9.42
N PHE A 58 3.63 -3.05 9.21
CA PHE A 58 2.76 -3.08 8.03
C PHE A 58 3.02 -1.95 7.03
N THR A 59 3.98 -1.05 7.29
CA THR A 59 4.22 0.14 6.46
C THR A 59 5.65 0.26 5.98
N LYS A 60 6.62 -0.26 6.73
CA LYS A 60 8.05 -0.06 6.48
C LYS A 60 8.47 -0.40 5.05
N GLU A 61 8.01 -1.51 4.50
CA GLU A 61 8.33 -1.88 3.13
C GLU A 61 7.66 -0.97 2.09
N ILE A 62 6.46 -0.44 2.39
CA ILE A 62 5.79 0.56 1.54
C ILE A 62 6.55 1.88 1.58
N ASP A 63 6.92 2.35 2.76
CA ASP A 63 7.70 3.57 2.96
C ASP A 63 9.04 3.51 2.23
N LEU A 64 9.71 2.35 2.25
CA LEU A 64 10.95 2.12 1.51
C LEU A 64 10.78 2.21 -0.01
N GLU A 65 9.70 1.64 -0.57
CA GLU A 65 9.44 1.73 -2.00
C GLU A 65 9.07 3.16 -2.42
N LEU A 66 8.37 3.91 -1.56
CA LEU A 66 8.08 5.32 -1.75
C LEU A 66 9.37 6.16 -1.75
N MET A 67 10.25 5.94 -0.78
CA MET A 67 11.55 6.65 -0.70
C MET A 67 12.47 6.36 -1.91
N LYS A 68 12.34 5.19 -2.53
CA LYS A 68 13.08 4.83 -3.75
C LYS A 68 12.48 5.44 -5.03
N GLY A 69 11.25 5.97 -4.97
CA GLY A 69 10.49 6.35 -6.16
C GLY A 69 10.01 5.15 -6.99
N SER A 70 9.97 3.96 -6.40
CA SER A 70 9.39 2.77 -7.03
C SER A 70 7.87 2.85 -7.06
N ILE A 71 7.28 3.58 -6.11
CA ILE A 71 5.85 3.94 -6.03
C ILE A 71 5.71 5.43 -5.76
#